data_AF-A0A6P3R4M1-F1
#
_entry.id   AF-A0A6P3R4M1-F1
#
_cell.length_a   1.000
_cell.length_b   1.000
_cell.length_c   1.000
_cell.angle_alpha   90.00
_cell.angle_beta   90.00
_cell.angle_gamma   90.00
#
_symmetry.space_group_name_H-M   'P 1'
#
loop_
_entity.id
_entity.type
_entity.pdbx_description
1 polymer ?
#
loop_
_entity_poly.entity_id
_entity_poly.type
_entity_poly.pdbx_seq_one_letter_code
_entity_poly.pdbx_strand_id
1 'polypeptide(L)'
;MDTSDLFSSCRKGDVGRVRYLLEQRDVDVNVWDKWDSTPLYYACLCGHEELVLYLLANGAHCEANTFQGERCFYGAASDTIRRALRDYKQVTASCRRRDYYDFLQRLLDQGIHSDVVFVVHGKSFQAHRCILGARSTYFANMLDTKWKGKSIVVLRHPLINPVAFGALLQYLYTGCLDISVEHISDCERLAKQCQLLDLLNDLEAKCKEVSEFVASKPGTYMKVLSIRPPPEDPRLREDLALLAHCALPPELQGDLGELPFPCPDGFNICPDVCFQVEGCSFLCHKAFFCGRSDYFRALLDDHFQENEGLEASGGLPAVTLHGLSPDIFTHVLYYIYSDHTELSPEVAYDVLSMADMYLLPGLKRLCGRSLAQLLDEDSVVGVWRVAKLFRLARLEDQCTEYMAKVIEKLVEREDFEEAVREEAATVAARQEQDSIPLVDDIRFHITSRVQTYSNIEEMQQQLRVLEDLLVSIGLDC
;
A
#
# COMPACT_ATOMS: atom_id res chain seq x y z
N MET A 1 4.82 32.23 13.14
CA MET A 1 6.18 32.40 13.73
C MET A 1 6.89 31.06 13.83
N ASP A 2 6.14 29.97 13.90
CA ASP A 2 6.61 28.62 14.21
C ASP A 2 7.33 27.92 13.05
N THR A 3 7.04 28.27 11.79
CA THR A 3 7.85 27.83 10.65
C THR A 3 9.24 28.48 10.66
N SER A 4 9.31 29.78 10.94
CA SER A 4 10.57 30.49 11.14
C SER A 4 11.32 29.94 12.36
N ASP A 5 10.61 29.55 13.42
CA ASP A 5 11.20 28.91 14.61
C ASP A 5 11.66 27.47 14.29
N LEU A 6 10.92 26.72 13.48
CA LEU A 6 11.32 25.39 12.99
C LEU A 6 12.59 25.49 12.14
N PHE A 7 12.67 26.41 11.19
CA PHE A 7 13.88 26.65 10.41
C PHE A 7 15.07 27.08 11.28
N SER A 8 14.83 27.96 12.26
CA SER A 8 15.85 28.39 13.23
C SER A 8 16.33 27.21 14.10
N SER A 9 15.40 26.38 14.57
CA SER A 9 15.67 25.20 15.40
C SER A 9 16.39 24.11 14.60
N CYS A 10 16.03 23.90 13.33
CA CYS A 10 16.72 23.00 12.42
C CYS A 10 18.13 23.47 12.06
N ARG A 11 18.38 24.79 11.96
CA ARG A 11 19.73 25.33 11.81
C ARG A 11 20.59 25.14 13.08
N LYS A 12 19.97 25.26 14.26
CA LYS A 12 20.64 25.10 15.56
C LYS A 12 20.82 23.64 15.99
N GLY A 13 20.03 22.72 15.45
CA GLY A 13 20.05 21.30 15.82
C GLY A 13 19.24 20.98 17.08
N ASP A 14 18.29 21.84 17.46
CA ASP A 14 17.51 21.67 18.69
C ASP A 14 16.40 20.63 18.51
N VAL A 15 16.75 19.35 18.68
CA VAL A 15 15.82 18.22 18.53
C VAL A 15 14.64 18.31 19.49
N GLY A 16 14.85 18.82 20.71
CA GLY A 16 13.77 18.98 21.70
C GLY A 16 12.75 20.02 21.25
N ARG A 17 13.22 21.16 20.74
CA ARG A 17 12.33 22.19 20.19
C ARG A 17 11.65 21.74 18.91
N VAL A 18 12.36 21.03 18.02
CA VAL A 18 11.75 20.47 16.80
C VAL A 18 10.72 19.41 17.15
N ARG A 19 10.96 18.51 18.12
CA ARG A 19 9.96 17.56 18.65
C ARG A 19 8.73 18.29 19.17
N TYR A 20 8.92 19.30 19.99
CA TYR A 20 7.82 20.13 20.46
C TYR A 20 7.05 20.77 19.29
N LEU A 21 7.75 21.25 18.27
CA LEU A 21 7.11 21.88 17.11
C LEU A 21 6.37 20.87 16.22
N LEU A 22 6.90 19.67 16.00
CA LEU A 22 6.26 18.64 15.16
C LEU A 22 5.17 17.87 15.90
N GLU A 23 5.38 17.52 17.18
CA GLU A 23 4.49 16.63 17.94
C GLU A 23 3.42 17.40 18.74
N GLN A 24 3.73 18.62 19.19
CA GLN A 24 2.84 19.41 20.07
C GLN A 24 2.27 20.66 19.38
N ARG A 25 2.88 21.09 18.27
CA ARG A 25 2.40 22.25 17.48
C ARG A 25 2.04 21.88 16.05
N ASP A 26 2.10 20.59 15.72
CA ASP A 26 1.80 20.01 14.40
C ASP A 26 2.36 20.81 13.21
N VAL A 27 3.58 21.36 13.38
CA VAL A 27 4.22 22.11 12.31
C VAL A 27 4.66 21.12 11.24
N ASP A 28 4.15 21.26 10.02
CA ASP A 28 4.54 20.38 8.92
C ASP A 28 6.06 20.33 8.77
N VAL A 29 6.59 19.11 8.79
CA VAL A 29 8.01 18.80 8.64
C VAL A 29 8.56 19.18 7.25
N ASN A 30 7.66 19.38 6.27
CA ASN A 30 7.96 19.65 4.87
C ASN A 30 7.75 21.11 4.42
N VAL A 31 7.55 22.04 5.36
CA VAL A 31 7.39 23.48 5.06
C VAL A 31 8.54 24.07 4.25
N TRP A 32 8.25 25.11 3.46
CA TRP A 32 9.26 25.82 2.66
C TRP A 32 9.49 27.23 3.19
N ASP A 33 10.76 27.67 3.17
CA ASP A 33 11.09 29.06 3.41
C ASP A 33 11.03 29.88 2.11
N LYS A 34 11.34 31.17 2.21
CA LYS A 34 11.38 32.11 1.07
C LYS A 34 12.46 31.80 0.02
N TRP A 35 13.27 30.76 0.21
CA TRP A 35 14.30 30.28 -0.71
C TRP A 35 14.03 28.82 -1.13
N ASP A 36 12.78 28.37 -1.02
CA ASP A 36 12.31 27.02 -1.33
C ASP A 36 13.10 25.93 -0.59
N SER A 37 13.59 26.23 0.61
CA SER A 37 14.39 25.30 1.41
C SER A 37 13.54 24.64 2.50
N THR A 38 13.76 23.35 2.73
CA THR A 38 13.03 22.55 3.72
C THR A 38 13.76 22.48 5.07
N PRO A 39 13.07 22.17 6.18
CA PRO A 39 13.68 21.92 7.48
C PRO A 39 14.74 20.81 7.41
N LEU A 40 14.44 19.74 6.67
CA LEU A 40 15.38 18.66 6.40
C LEU A 40 16.65 19.16 5.71
N TYR A 41 16.55 20.07 4.73
CA TYR A 41 17.73 20.63 4.07
C TYR A 41 18.64 21.37 5.06
N TYR A 42 18.10 22.18 5.97
CA TYR A 42 18.90 22.88 6.98
C TYR A 42 19.54 21.93 7.99
N ALA A 43 18.82 20.90 8.44
CA ALA A 43 19.39 19.88 9.30
C ALA A 43 20.55 19.13 8.62
N CYS A 44 20.40 18.80 7.32
CA CYS A 44 21.45 18.18 6.51
C CYS A 44 22.66 19.11 6.31
N LEU A 45 22.41 20.39 5.99
CA LEU A 45 23.43 21.41 5.73
C LEU A 45 24.25 21.74 6.96
N CYS A 46 23.61 21.84 8.12
CA CYS A 46 24.26 22.15 9.39
C CYS A 46 24.88 20.92 10.07
N GLY A 47 24.64 19.71 9.55
CA GLY A 47 25.29 18.48 10.02
C GLY A 47 24.65 17.84 11.26
N HIS A 48 23.37 18.12 11.54
CA HIS A 48 22.68 17.63 12.73
C HIS A 48 22.11 16.23 12.52
N GLU A 49 22.92 15.20 12.71
CA GLU A 49 22.58 13.81 12.32
C GLU A 49 21.35 13.26 13.04
N GLU A 50 21.27 13.45 14.36
CA GLU A 50 20.12 13.00 15.17
C GLU A 50 18.82 13.68 14.71
N LEU A 51 18.90 14.97 14.40
CA LEU A 51 17.76 15.72 13.91
C LEU A 51 17.35 15.27 12.50
N VAL A 52 18.31 14.97 11.63
CA VAL A 52 18.02 14.43 10.28
C VAL A 52 17.27 13.10 10.40
N LEU A 53 17.75 12.17 11.22
CA LEU A 53 17.07 10.89 11.43
C LEU A 53 15.65 11.08 11.99
N TYR A 54 15.49 12.01 12.92
CA TYR A 54 14.19 12.33 13.50
C TYR A 54 13.24 12.94 12.45
N LEU A 55 13.69 13.91 11.64
CA LEU A 55 12.88 14.52 10.58
C LEU A 55 12.46 13.48 9.53
N LEU A 56 13.37 12.60 9.12
CA LEU A 56 13.07 11.51 8.18
C LEU A 56 12.06 10.52 8.76
N ALA A 57 12.21 10.11 10.02
CA ALA A 57 11.25 9.23 10.71
C ALA A 57 9.84 9.84 10.79
N ASN A 58 9.75 11.17 10.84
CA ASN A 58 8.49 11.92 10.87
C ASN A 58 8.01 12.35 9.48
N GLY A 59 8.48 11.71 8.40
CA GLY A 59 7.90 11.87 7.07
C GLY A 59 8.48 13.02 6.23
N ALA A 60 9.65 13.54 6.58
CA ALA A 60 10.33 14.52 5.74
C ALA A 60 10.59 13.96 4.32
N HIS A 61 10.28 14.78 3.32
CA HIS A 61 10.37 14.44 1.90
C HIS A 61 11.83 14.42 1.46
N CYS A 62 12.29 13.26 1.03
CA CYS A 62 13.63 13.05 0.48
C CYS A 62 13.58 12.07 -0.70
N GLU A 63 12.83 12.45 -1.74
CA GLU A 63 12.59 11.63 -2.92
C GLU A 63 13.78 11.63 -3.90
N ALA A 64 13.92 10.53 -4.66
CA ALA A 64 14.94 10.41 -5.69
C ALA A 64 14.64 11.30 -6.90
N ASN A 65 15.66 11.96 -7.45
CA ASN A 65 15.56 12.77 -8.67
C ASN A 65 14.60 13.97 -8.56
N THR A 66 14.19 14.35 -7.35
CA THR A 66 13.51 15.62 -7.09
C THR A 66 14.53 16.69 -6.70
N PHE A 67 14.22 17.94 -7.00
CA PHE A 67 15.08 19.07 -6.69
C PHE A 67 15.42 19.14 -5.18
N GLN A 68 14.45 18.87 -4.30
CA GLN A 68 14.64 18.87 -2.84
C GLN A 68 15.46 17.69 -2.33
N GLY A 69 15.22 16.47 -2.83
CA GLY A 69 15.96 15.28 -2.39
C GLY A 69 17.44 15.35 -2.77
N GLU A 70 17.74 15.83 -3.99
CA GLU A 70 19.13 16.02 -4.42
C GLU A 70 19.83 17.15 -3.64
N ARG A 71 19.13 18.24 -3.31
CA ARG A 71 19.67 19.33 -2.46
C ARG A 71 20.02 18.89 -1.05
N CYS A 72 19.21 18.03 -0.42
CA CYS A 72 19.53 17.47 0.90
C CYS A 72 20.77 16.57 0.82
N PHE A 73 20.90 15.78 -0.26
CA PHE A 73 22.04 14.89 -0.48
C PHE A 73 23.36 15.64 -0.76
N TYR A 74 23.35 16.65 -1.65
CA TYR A 74 24.53 17.48 -1.93
C TYR A 74 24.87 18.43 -0.78
N GLY A 75 23.87 18.89 -0.03
CA GLY A 75 24.05 19.76 1.13
C GLY A 75 24.52 19.06 2.41
N ALA A 76 24.47 17.72 2.47
CA ALA A 76 24.82 16.96 3.67
C ALA A 76 26.28 17.20 4.11
N ALA A 77 26.46 17.67 5.35
CA ALA A 77 27.77 17.99 5.91
C ALA A 77 28.64 16.76 6.24
N SER A 78 28.04 15.60 6.50
CA SER A 78 28.74 14.37 6.89
C SER A 78 28.38 13.14 6.03
N ASP A 79 29.30 12.17 5.95
CA ASP A 79 29.08 10.90 5.23
C ASP A 79 28.01 10.01 5.89
N THR A 80 27.81 10.17 7.19
CA THR A 80 26.76 9.56 8.01
C THR A 80 25.38 10.06 7.58
N ILE A 81 25.19 11.38 7.42
CA ILE A 81 23.94 11.96 6.89
C ILE A 81 23.71 11.50 5.44
N ARG A 82 24.75 11.49 4.58
CA ARG A 82 24.61 10.99 3.20
C ARG A 82 24.20 9.52 3.14
N ARG A 83 24.66 8.69 4.08
CA ARG A 83 24.20 7.31 4.23
C ARG A 83 22.75 7.25 4.70
N ALA A 84 22.38 7.98 5.74
CA ALA A 84 20.99 8.03 6.23
C ALA A 84 19.99 8.49 5.16
N LEU A 85 20.30 9.54 4.40
CA LEU A 85 19.47 10.00 3.28
C LEU A 85 19.40 8.97 2.14
N ARG A 86 20.51 8.28 1.85
CA ARG A 86 20.54 7.21 0.84
C ARG A 86 19.72 6.00 1.26
N ASP A 87 19.76 5.65 2.54
CA ASP A 87 19.00 4.53 3.11
C ASP A 87 17.51 4.88 3.14
N TYR A 88 17.15 6.08 3.58
CA TYR A 88 15.77 6.57 3.54
C TYR A 88 15.23 6.74 2.11
N LYS A 89 16.07 7.16 1.15
CA LYS A 89 15.78 7.17 -0.31
C LYS A 89 15.43 5.78 -0.85
N GLN A 90 15.99 4.71 -0.26
CA GLN A 90 15.61 3.33 -0.59
C GLN A 90 14.28 2.90 0.07
N VAL A 91 13.88 3.54 1.18
CA VAL A 91 12.69 3.21 1.98
C VAL A 91 11.42 3.97 1.51
N THR A 92 11.47 5.26 1.19
CA THR A 92 10.26 6.03 0.80
C THR A 92 9.79 5.79 -0.63
N ALA A 93 10.72 5.61 -1.57
CA ALA A 93 10.39 5.09 -2.91
C ALA A 93 9.84 3.65 -2.87
N SER A 94 9.98 2.97 -1.72
CA SER A 94 9.51 1.63 -1.46
C SER A 94 8.07 1.63 -0.91
N CYS A 95 7.73 2.44 0.09
CA CYS A 95 6.51 2.26 0.90
C CYS A 95 5.12 2.40 0.23
N ARG A 96 4.96 2.99 -0.96
CA ARG A 96 3.61 3.13 -1.59
C ARG A 96 3.29 2.08 -2.64
N ARG A 97 4.31 1.44 -3.22
CA ARG A 97 4.16 0.36 -4.20
C ARG A 97 4.72 -0.97 -3.69
N ARG A 98 5.54 -1.01 -2.64
CA ARG A 98 6.21 -2.27 -2.24
C ARG A 98 5.43 -3.19 -1.32
N ASP A 99 4.40 -2.76 -0.58
CA ASP A 99 3.73 -3.69 0.36
C ASP A 99 3.25 -4.98 -0.32
N TYR A 100 2.68 -4.86 -1.53
CA TYR A 100 2.20 -6.02 -2.29
C TYR A 100 3.30 -6.79 -3.03
N TYR A 101 4.24 -6.08 -3.67
CA TYR A 101 5.37 -6.73 -4.34
C TYR A 101 6.31 -7.42 -3.35
N ASP A 102 6.57 -6.80 -2.19
CA ASP A 102 7.35 -7.38 -1.10
C ASP A 102 6.59 -8.55 -0.46
N PHE A 103 5.25 -8.52 -0.41
CA PHE A 103 4.47 -9.71 -0.05
C PHE A 103 4.72 -10.86 -1.04
N LEU A 104 4.58 -10.64 -2.35
CA LEU A 104 4.79 -11.68 -3.36
C LEU A 104 6.24 -12.18 -3.38
N GLN A 105 7.22 -11.29 -3.19
CA GLN A 105 8.63 -11.63 -3.08
C GLN A 105 8.89 -12.47 -1.82
N ARG A 106 8.35 -12.07 -0.65
CA ARG A 106 8.44 -12.88 0.57
C ARG A 106 7.81 -14.25 0.40
N LEU A 107 6.68 -14.33 -0.30
CA LEU A 107 5.99 -15.59 -0.57
C LEU A 107 6.86 -16.53 -1.41
N LEU A 108 7.57 -16.01 -2.42
CA LEU A 108 8.54 -16.78 -3.20
C LEU A 108 9.77 -17.20 -2.36
N ASP A 109 10.34 -16.27 -1.58
CA ASP A 109 11.59 -16.50 -0.86
C ASP A 109 11.41 -17.47 0.32
N GLN A 110 10.29 -17.37 1.03
CA GLN A 110 10.02 -18.17 2.22
C GLN A 110 9.28 -19.48 1.89
N GLY A 111 8.53 -19.53 0.79
CA GLY A 111 7.77 -20.71 0.38
C GLY A 111 6.63 -21.09 1.33
N ILE A 112 6.12 -20.12 2.11
CA ILE A 112 5.01 -20.35 3.06
C ILE A 112 3.77 -20.81 2.31
N HIS A 113 3.19 -21.95 2.72
CA HIS A 113 2.08 -22.63 2.04
C HIS A 113 2.36 -23.04 0.58
N SER A 114 3.63 -23.25 0.21
CA SER A 114 3.95 -23.81 -1.11
C SER A 114 3.41 -25.22 -1.29
N ASP A 115 2.84 -25.49 -2.46
CA ASP A 115 2.15 -26.74 -2.82
C ASP A 115 2.89 -27.52 -3.93
N VAL A 116 4.00 -26.97 -4.44
CA VAL A 116 4.88 -27.64 -5.40
C VAL A 116 6.35 -27.24 -5.20
N VAL A 117 7.24 -28.21 -5.32
CA VAL A 117 8.69 -28.03 -5.29
C VAL A 117 9.31 -28.43 -6.63
N PHE A 118 10.00 -27.51 -7.29
CA PHE A 118 10.79 -27.79 -8.48
C PHE A 118 12.24 -28.09 -8.10
N VAL A 119 12.74 -29.26 -8.51
CA VAL A 119 14.15 -29.65 -8.32
C VAL A 119 14.87 -29.55 -9.64
N VAL A 120 15.69 -28.50 -9.81
CA VAL A 120 16.44 -28.19 -11.03
C VAL A 120 17.92 -28.45 -10.77
N HIS A 121 18.48 -29.49 -11.40
CA HIS A 121 19.89 -29.88 -11.21
C HIS A 121 20.36 -29.94 -9.74
N GLY A 122 19.48 -30.40 -8.84
CA GLY A 122 19.77 -30.53 -7.41
C GLY A 122 19.44 -29.30 -6.56
N LYS A 123 19.08 -28.16 -7.16
CA LYS A 123 18.56 -26.99 -6.44
C LYS A 123 17.04 -27.04 -6.35
N SER A 124 16.50 -26.84 -5.15
CA SER A 124 15.06 -26.85 -4.88
C SER A 124 14.47 -25.44 -4.92
N PHE A 125 13.29 -25.31 -5.51
CA PHE A 125 12.51 -24.08 -5.58
C PHE A 125 11.08 -24.38 -5.12
N GLN A 126 10.66 -23.77 -4.02
CA GLN A 126 9.27 -23.84 -3.55
C GLN A 126 8.42 -22.86 -4.36
N ALA A 127 7.21 -23.25 -4.73
CA ALA A 127 6.30 -22.39 -5.48
C ALA A 127 4.82 -22.74 -5.21
N HIS A 128 3.93 -21.89 -5.72
CA HIS A 128 2.48 -21.96 -5.58
C HIS A 128 1.84 -22.21 -6.94
N ARG A 129 1.09 -23.31 -7.08
CA ARG A 129 0.42 -23.69 -8.34
C ARG A 129 -0.51 -22.60 -8.84
N CYS A 130 -1.26 -21.96 -7.94
CA CYS A 130 -2.20 -20.90 -8.28
C CYS A 130 -1.51 -19.71 -8.95
N ILE A 131 -0.39 -19.23 -8.41
CA ILE A 131 0.39 -18.11 -9.00
C ILE A 131 0.97 -18.53 -10.35
N LEU A 132 1.62 -19.69 -10.43
CA LEU A 132 2.23 -20.14 -11.68
C LEU A 132 1.20 -20.33 -12.79
N GLY A 133 0.04 -20.88 -12.44
CA GLY A 133 -1.06 -21.11 -13.37
C GLY A 133 -1.69 -19.80 -13.87
N ALA A 134 -1.94 -18.84 -12.97
CA ALA A 134 -2.49 -17.54 -13.34
C ALA A 134 -1.53 -16.73 -14.23
N ARG A 135 -0.22 -16.85 -13.98
CA ARG A 135 0.82 -16.05 -14.66
C ARG A 135 1.41 -16.73 -15.90
N SER A 136 1.02 -17.98 -16.18
CA SER A 136 1.54 -18.73 -17.32
C SER A 136 0.63 -19.88 -17.73
N THR A 137 0.09 -19.79 -18.94
CA THR A 137 -0.68 -20.87 -19.58
C THR A 137 0.13 -22.16 -19.72
N TYR A 138 1.45 -22.08 -19.93
CA TYR A 138 2.33 -23.24 -19.93
C TYR A 138 2.31 -23.96 -18.58
N PHE A 139 2.51 -23.22 -17.48
CA PHE A 139 2.49 -23.82 -16.15
C PHE A 139 1.09 -24.35 -15.81
N ALA A 140 0.02 -23.63 -16.11
CA ALA A 140 -1.35 -24.11 -15.94
C ALA A 140 -1.56 -25.47 -16.62
N ASN A 141 -1.22 -25.57 -17.90
CA ASN A 141 -1.34 -26.81 -18.69
C ASN A 141 -0.47 -27.95 -18.13
N MET A 142 0.78 -27.65 -17.76
CA MET A 142 1.71 -28.67 -17.26
C MET A 142 1.30 -29.19 -15.87
N LEU A 143 0.77 -28.32 -15.02
CA LEU A 143 0.27 -28.65 -13.69
C LEU A 143 -1.00 -29.49 -13.72
N ASP A 144 -1.84 -29.35 -14.76
CA ASP A 144 -3.03 -30.18 -14.96
C ASP A 144 -2.77 -31.47 -15.75
N THR A 145 -1.65 -31.55 -16.48
CA THR A 145 -1.28 -32.74 -17.26
C THR A 145 -0.10 -33.50 -16.65
N LYS A 146 1.12 -33.24 -17.12
CA LYS A 146 2.33 -34.01 -16.80
C LYS A 146 2.72 -33.97 -15.31
N TRP A 147 2.37 -32.88 -14.62
CA TRP A 147 2.68 -32.63 -13.22
C TRP A 147 1.46 -32.71 -12.30
N LYS A 148 0.34 -33.24 -12.81
CA LYS A 148 -0.87 -33.45 -12.00
C LYS A 148 -0.57 -34.36 -10.81
N GLY A 149 -1.01 -33.95 -9.62
CA GLY A 149 -0.83 -34.69 -8.37
C GLY A 149 0.60 -34.79 -7.84
N LYS A 150 1.59 -34.14 -8.47
CA LYS A 150 2.99 -34.16 -8.01
C LYS A 150 3.28 -32.97 -7.11
N SER A 151 3.68 -33.23 -5.87
CA SER A 151 4.24 -32.23 -4.97
C SER A 151 5.70 -31.89 -5.28
N ILE A 152 6.42 -32.80 -5.96
CA ILE A 152 7.81 -32.60 -6.37
C ILE A 152 7.95 -32.83 -7.87
N VAL A 153 8.45 -31.82 -8.58
CA VAL A 153 8.71 -31.84 -10.03
C VAL A 153 10.21 -31.75 -10.27
N VAL A 154 10.81 -32.86 -10.73
CA VAL A 154 12.25 -32.91 -11.01
C VAL A 154 12.52 -32.56 -12.48
N LEU A 155 13.27 -31.48 -12.71
CA LEU A 155 13.68 -30.99 -14.01
C LEU A 155 15.16 -31.34 -14.25
N ARG A 156 15.40 -32.34 -15.11
CA ARG A 156 16.75 -32.86 -15.42
C ARG A 156 17.29 -32.44 -16.78
N HIS A 157 16.50 -31.70 -17.55
CA HIS A 157 16.86 -31.37 -18.92
C HIS A 157 18.08 -30.42 -18.93
N PRO A 158 19.18 -30.74 -19.65
CA PRO A 158 20.44 -29.99 -19.57
C PRO A 158 20.35 -28.50 -19.93
N LEU A 159 19.33 -28.10 -20.70
CA LEU A 159 19.11 -26.71 -21.10
C LEU A 159 18.37 -25.87 -20.04
N ILE A 160 17.99 -26.44 -18.89
CA ILE A 160 17.28 -25.73 -17.83
C ILE A 160 18.29 -25.27 -16.78
N ASN A 161 18.75 -24.03 -16.90
CA ASN A 161 19.68 -23.45 -15.93
C ASN A 161 18.95 -23.08 -14.62
N PRO A 162 19.44 -23.48 -13.43
CA PRO A 162 18.78 -23.20 -12.15
C PRO A 162 18.75 -21.70 -11.80
N VAL A 163 19.74 -20.90 -12.22
CA VAL A 163 19.75 -19.45 -11.99
C VAL A 163 18.67 -18.78 -12.85
N ALA A 164 18.60 -19.15 -14.13
CA ALA A 164 17.57 -18.64 -15.03
C ALA A 164 16.16 -19.07 -14.61
N PHE A 165 15.99 -20.31 -14.11
CA PHE A 165 14.71 -20.78 -13.59
C PHE A 165 14.26 -19.99 -12.33
N GLY A 166 15.19 -19.66 -11.43
CA GLY A 166 14.90 -18.80 -10.29
C GLY A 166 14.47 -17.38 -10.71
N ALA A 167 15.15 -16.79 -11.68
CA ALA A 167 14.79 -15.49 -12.25
C ALA A 167 13.42 -15.51 -12.95
N LEU A 168 13.09 -16.61 -13.64
CA LEU A 168 11.77 -16.84 -14.22
C LEU A 168 10.68 -16.89 -13.15
N LEU A 169 10.92 -17.60 -12.04
CA LEU A 169 9.98 -17.61 -10.91
C LEU A 169 9.81 -16.23 -10.29
N GLN A 170 10.89 -15.47 -10.11
CA GLN A 170 10.82 -14.09 -9.63
C GLN A 170 9.88 -13.25 -10.50
N TYR A 171 9.99 -13.36 -11.82
CA TYR A 171 9.12 -12.67 -12.76
C TYR A 171 7.66 -13.09 -12.63
N LEU A 172 7.41 -14.41 -12.52
CA LEU A 172 6.05 -14.93 -12.33
C LEU A 172 5.43 -14.47 -11.01
N TYR A 173 6.21 -14.17 -9.97
CA TYR A 173 5.63 -13.66 -8.72
C TYR A 173 5.48 -12.14 -8.72
N THR A 174 6.47 -11.43 -9.24
CA THR A 174 6.61 -9.98 -8.96
C THR A 174 6.57 -9.11 -10.20
N GLY A 175 6.54 -9.70 -11.40
CA GLY A 175 6.76 -8.99 -12.66
C GLY A 175 8.18 -8.44 -12.82
N CYS A 176 9.05 -8.60 -11.82
CA CYS A 176 10.45 -8.17 -11.83
C CYS A 176 11.36 -9.36 -12.12
N LEU A 177 12.48 -9.11 -12.79
CA LEU A 177 13.48 -10.13 -13.07
C LEU A 177 14.87 -9.57 -12.89
N ASP A 178 15.67 -10.19 -12.02
CA ASP A 178 17.10 -9.92 -11.89
C ASP A 178 17.90 -11.13 -12.36
N ILE A 179 18.75 -10.93 -13.37
CA ILE A 179 19.58 -12.02 -13.91
C ILE A 179 20.97 -11.54 -14.30
N SER A 180 21.98 -12.38 -14.05
CA SER A 180 23.33 -12.09 -14.53
C SER A 180 23.40 -12.19 -16.06
N VAL A 181 24.23 -11.33 -16.66
CA VAL A 181 24.41 -11.26 -18.13
C VAL A 181 24.82 -12.61 -18.73
N GLU A 182 25.55 -13.43 -17.98
CA GLU A 182 25.96 -14.78 -18.40
C GLU A 182 24.79 -15.76 -18.60
N HIS A 183 23.63 -15.49 -17.98
CA HIS A 183 22.46 -16.38 -17.99
C HIS A 183 21.27 -15.83 -18.79
N ILE A 184 21.41 -14.68 -19.46
CA ILE A 184 20.32 -14.08 -20.26
C ILE A 184 19.82 -15.06 -21.33
N SER A 185 20.72 -15.70 -22.07
CA SER A 185 20.34 -16.65 -23.13
C SER A 185 19.60 -17.89 -22.62
N ASP A 186 19.93 -18.36 -21.41
CA ASP A 186 19.20 -19.44 -20.77
C ASP A 186 17.81 -18.99 -20.33
N CYS A 187 17.68 -17.75 -19.82
CA CYS A 187 16.40 -17.16 -19.45
C CYS A 187 15.49 -16.93 -20.65
N GLU A 188 16.00 -16.40 -21.76
CA GLU A 188 15.25 -16.26 -23.01
C GLU A 188 14.74 -17.62 -23.51
N ARG A 189 15.57 -18.67 -23.42
CA ARG A 189 15.17 -20.02 -23.80
C ARG A 189 14.03 -20.54 -22.92
N LEU A 190 14.12 -20.34 -21.60
CA LEU A 190 13.06 -20.74 -20.68
C LEU A 190 11.78 -19.93 -20.87
N ALA A 191 11.87 -18.61 -21.05
CA ALA A 191 10.73 -17.74 -21.31
C ALA A 191 10.01 -18.13 -22.61
N LYS A 192 10.75 -18.45 -23.69
CA LYS A 192 10.20 -19.01 -24.94
C LYS A 192 9.47 -20.33 -24.69
N GLN A 193 10.07 -21.25 -23.95
CA GLN A 193 9.45 -22.54 -23.64
C GLN A 193 8.19 -22.39 -22.80
N CYS A 194 8.17 -21.44 -21.86
CA CYS A 194 7.05 -21.16 -20.98
C CYS A 194 6.00 -20.20 -21.59
N GLN A 195 6.17 -19.83 -22.87
CA GLN A 195 5.26 -18.96 -23.62
C GLN A 195 5.06 -17.57 -22.99
N LEU A 196 6.10 -17.03 -22.34
CA LEU A 196 6.07 -15.70 -21.71
C LEU A 196 6.51 -14.63 -22.70
N LEU A 197 5.61 -14.26 -23.61
CA LEU A 197 5.90 -13.30 -24.69
C LEU A 197 6.25 -11.91 -24.17
N ASP A 198 5.55 -11.44 -23.15
CA ASP A 198 5.83 -10.16 -22.49
C ASP A 198 7.26 -10.08 -21.95
N LEU A 199 7.69 -11.12 -21.22
CA LEU A 199 9.04 -11.18 -20.69
C LEU A 199 10.10 -11.20 -21.80
N LEU A 200 9.82 -11.85 -22.93
CA LEU A 200 10.74 -11.86 -24.06
C LEU A 200 10.91 -10.48 -24.67
N ASN A 201 9.80 -9.74 -24.83
CA ASN A 201 9.84 -8.37 -25.32
C ASN A 201 10.58 -7.46 -24.34
N ASP A 202 10.34 -7.61 -23.03
CA ASP A 202 11.01 -6.83 -21.98
C ASP A 202 12.52 -7.13 -21.93
N LEU A 203 12.92 -8.40 -22.07
CA LEU A 203 14.32 -8.82 -22.16
C LEU A 203 15.00 -8.23 -23.40
N GLU A 204 14.37 -8.29 -24.57
CA GLU A 204 14.91 -7.76 -25.82
C GLU A 204 15.10 -6.24 -25.74
N ALA A 205 14.08 -5.53 -25.28
CA ALA A 205 14.12 -4.08 -25.10
C ALA A 205 15.23 -3.67 -24.12
N LYS A 206 15.34 -4.35 -22.98
CA LYS A 206 16.34 -4.04 -21.97
C LYS A 206 17.76 -4.38 -22.43
N CYS A 207 17.95 -5.49 -23.16
CA CYS A 207 19.25 -5.83 -23.73
C CYS A 207 19.72 -4.79 -24.76
N LYS A 208 18.80 -4.26 -25.57
CA LYS A 208 19.10 -3.18 -26.52
C LYS A 208 19.53 -1.90 -25.80
N GLU A 209 18.76 -1.47 -24.80
CA GLU A 209 19.09 -0.29 -23.97
C GLU A 209 20.47 -0.42 -23.31
N VAL A 210 20.77 -1.59 -22.74
CA VAL A 210 22.07 -1.87 -22.13
C VAL A 210 23.21 -1.82 -23.15
N SER A 211 22.99 -2.35 -24.36
CA SER A 211 23.98 -2.35 -25.43
C SER A 211 24.32 -0.93 -25.89
N GLU A 212 23.31 -0.07 -26.04
CA GLU A 212 23.47 1.35 -26.38
C GLU A 212 24.18 2.12 -25.25
N PHE A 213 23.82 1.86 -23.98
CA PHE A 213 24.47 2.47 -22.83
C PHE A 213 25.96 2.11 -22.73
N VAL A 214 26.32 0.83 -22.88
CA VAL A 214 27.72 0.37 -22.86
C VAL A 214 28.52 0.98 -24.02
N ALA A 215 27.91 1.10 -25.21
CA ALA A 215 28.54 1.77 -26.35
C ALA A 215 28.84 3.27 -26.09
N SER A 216 27.99 3.95 -25.32
CA SER A 216 28.18 5.37 -24.96
C SER A 216 29.27 5.62 -23.92
N LYS A 217 29.64 4.62 -23.11
CA LYS A 217 30.60 4.74 -21.99
C LYS A 217 31.65 3.61 -22.02
N PRO A 218 32.69 3.73 -22.88
CA PRO A 218 33.74 2.72 -22.98
C PRO A 218 34.44 2.50 -21.63
N GLY A 219 34.57 1.23 -21.22
CA GLY A 219 35.11 0.82 -19.91
C GLY A 219 34.05 0.45 -18.87
N THR A 220 32.76 0.62 -19.17
CA THR A 220 31.66 0.17 -18.30
C THR A 220 31.22 -1.24 -18.70
N TYR A 221 31.04 -2.14 -17.73
CA TYR A 221 30.45 -3.47 -17.95
C TYR A 221 29.25 -3.67 -17.03
N MET A 222 28.18 -4.25 -17.57
CA MET A 222 27.01 -4.65 -16.76
C MET A 222 27.16 -6.10 -16.32
N LYS A 223 26.89 -6.35 -15.04
CA LYS A 223 26.94 -7.70 -14.45
C LYS A 223 25.55 -8.32 -14.30
N VAL A 224 24.53 -7.50 -14.09
CA VAL A 224 23.15 -7.89 -13.84
C VAL A 224 22.24 -7.04 -14.71
N LEU A 225 21.28 -7.71 -15.35
CA LEU A 225 20.15 -7.14 -16.05
C LEU A 225 18.94 -7.18 -15.11
N SER A 226 18.29 -6.04 -14.90
CA SER A 226 17.08 -5.92 -14.09
C SER A 226 15.92 -5.45 -14.94
N ILE A 227 14.85 -6.24 -14.97
CA ILE A 227 13.54 -5.87 -15.52
C ILE A 227 12.64 -5.51 -14.35
N ARG A 228 11.97 -4.37 -14.47
CA ARG A 228 10.94 -3.94 -13.53
C ARG A 228 9.74 -3.44 -14.31
N PRO A 229 8.52 -3.79 -13.90
CA PRO A 229 7.32 -3.27 -14.55
C PRO A 229 7.25 -1.75 -14.38
N PRO A 230 6.68 -1.02 -15.36
CA PRO A 230 6.44 0.39 -15.19
C PRO A 230 5.50 0.65 -14.00
N PRO A 231 5.60 1.85 -13.39
CA PRO A 231 4.74 2.35 -12.32
C PRO A 231 3.24 1.95 -12.38
N GLU A 232 2.64 1.97 -13.56
CA GLU A 232 1.20 1.79 -13.76
C GLU A 232 0.87 0.53 -14.55
N ASP A 233 1.78 -0.44 -14.59
CA ASP A 233 1.55 -1.71 -15.28
C ASP A 233 0.48 -2.54 -14.55
N PRO A 234 -0.70 -2.77 -15.15
CA PRO A 234 -1.76 -3.49 -14.48
C PRO A 234 -1.61 -5.01 -14.63
N ARG A 235 -0.71 -5.51 -15.50
CA ARG A 235 -0.62 -6.92 -15.90
C ARG A 235 -0.55 -7.89 -14.71
N LEU A 236 0.43 -7.70 -13.82
CA LEU A 236 0.58 -8.55 -12.63
C LEU A 236 -0.68 -8.56 -11.77
N ARG A 237 -1.30 -7.38 -11.60
CA ARG A 237 -2.49 -7.22 -10.77
C ARG A 237 -3.70 -7.89 -11.41
N GLU A 238 -3.89 -7.73 -12.71
CA GLU A 238 -4.97 -8.35 -13.48
C GLU A 238 -4.84 -9.86 -13.51
N ASP A 239 -3.63 -10.38 -13.76
CA ASP A 239 -3.38 -11.81 -13.75
C ASP A 239 -3.67 -12.42 -12.36
N LEU A 240 -3.32 -11.74 -11.27
CA LEU A 240 -3.63 -12.24 -9.92
C LEU A 240 -5.10 -12.01 -9.52
N ALA A 241 -5.78 -11.03 -10.10
CA ALA A 241 -7.23 -10.86 -9.92
C ALA A 241 -8.04 -12.02 -10.51
N LEU A 242 -7.50 -12.77 -11.49
CA LEU A 242 -8.09 -14.04 -11.94
C LEU A 242 -8.29 -15.02 -10.77
N LEU A 243 -7.36 -15.04 -9.80
CA LEU A 243 -7.47 -15.93 -8.64
C LEU A 243 -8.64 -15.54 -7.73
N ALA A 244 -8.90 -14.23 -7.57
CA ALA A 244 -10.08 -13.77 -6.84
C ALA A 244 -11.35 -14.20 -7.55
N HIS A 245 -11.41 -14.01 -8.87
CA HIS A 245 -12.59 -14.39 -9.64
C HIS A 245 -12.88 -15.89 -9.58
N CYS A 246 -11.86 -16.74 -9.78
CA CYS A 246 -12.03 -18.19 -9.71
C CYS A 246 -12.36 -18.68 -8.29
N ALA A 247 -12.08 -17.88 -7.25
CA ALA A 247 -12.43 -18.18 -5.87
C ALA A 247 -13.89 -17.87 -5.52
N LEU A 248 -14.62 -17.16 -6.40
CA LEU A 248 -16.03 -16.82 -6.18
C LEU A 248 -16.95 -18.03 -6.31
N PRO A 249 -18.05 -18.07 -5.53
CA PRO A 249 -19.11 -19.06 -5.71
C PRO A 249 -19.80 -18.88 -7.08
N PRO A 250 -20.34 -19.94 -7.69
CA PRO A 250 -20.98 -19.87 -9.01
C PRO A 250 -22.09 -18.84 -9.11
N GLU A 251 -22.80 -18.59 -8.01
CA GLU A 251 -23.91 -17.63 -7.93
C GLU A 251 -23.45 -16.18 -8.15
N LEU A 252 -22.21 -15.84 -7.78
CA LEU A 252 -21.64 -14.49 -7.92
C LEU A 252 -20.82 -14.31 -9.20
N GLN A 253 -20.52 -15.38 -9.93
CA GLN A 253 -19.73 -15.30 -11.17
C GLN A 253 -20.52 -14.68 -12.34
N GLY A 254 -21.87 -14.71 -12.30
CA GLY A 254 -22.75 -14.28 -13.40
C GLY A 254 -23.07 -12.79 -13.49
N ASP A 255 -22.88 -12.02 -12.41
CA ASP A 255 -23.29 -10.60 -12.32
C ASP A 255 -22.16 -9.60 -12.65
N LEU A 256 -20.92 -10.07 -12.84
CA LEU A 256 -19.74 -9.20 -13.00
C LEU A 256 -19.44 -8.73 -14.45
N GLY A 257 -20.34 -8.96 -15.40
CA GLY A 257 -20.13 -8.60 -16.81
C GLY A 257 -19.05 -9.45 -17.51
N GLU A 258 -18.70 -9.10 -18.76
CA GLU A 258 -17.54 -9.69 -19.42
C GLU A 258 -16.28 -9.28 -18.65
N LEU A 259 -15.54 -10.27 -18.13
CA LEU A 259 -14.27 -10.02 -17.47
C LEU A 259 -13.35 -9.22 -18.42
N PRO A 260 -12.57 -8.26 -17.90
CA PRO A 260 -11.60 -7.53 -18.72
C PRO A 260 -10.45 -8.43 -19.23
N PHE A 261 -10.43 -9.71 -18.82
CA PHE A 261 -9.41 -10.69 -19.14
C PHE A 261 -10.03 -12.09 -19.42
N PRO A 262 -9.42 -12.90 -20.30
CA PRO A 262 -9.90 -14.23 -20.63
C PRO A 262 -9.69 -15.21 -19.46
N CYS A 263 -10.79 -15.77 -18.92
CA CYS A 263 -10.72 -16.88 -17.97
C CYS A 263 -10.49 -18.20 -18.74
N PRO A 264 -9.43 -18.97 -18.47
CA PRO A 264 -9.23 -20.25 -19.14
C PRO A 264 -10.26 -21.28 -18.66
N ASP A 265 -11.04 -21.84 -19.59
CA ASP A 265 -11.90 -22.99 -19.31
C ASP A 265 -11.08 -24.13 -18.65
N GLY A 266 -11.48 -24.57 -17.46
CA GLY A 266 -10.82 -25.68 -16.76
C GLY A 266 -9.57 -25.33 -15.95
N PHE A 267 -9.37 -24.06 -15.59
CA PHE A 267 -8.30 -23.66 -14.65
C PHE A 267 -8.51 -24.29 -13.26
N ASN A 268 -7.65 -25.25 -12.89
CA ASN A 268 -7.67 -25.82 -11.54
C ASN A 268 -6.91 -24.89 -10.58
N ILE A 269 -7.68 -24.09 -9.83
CA ILE A 269 -7.15 -23.15 -8.83
C ILE A 269 -6.33 -23.83 -7.73
N CYS A 270 -6.52 -25.12 -7.46
CA CYS A 270 -5.88 -25.84 -6.35
C CYS A 270 -6.11 -25.13 -4.99
N PRO A 271 -7.37 -24.92 -4.58
CA PRO A 271 -7.66 -24.23 -3.34
C PRO A 271 -7.26 -25.12 -2.15
N ASP A 272 -6.78 -24.51 -1.07
CA ASP A 272 -6.36 -25.18 0.16
C ASP A 272 -7.14 -24.70 1.40
N VAL A 273 -8.08 -23.77 1.23
CA VAL A 273 -9.05 -23.33 2.24
C VAL A 273 -10.38 -22.93 1.59
N CYS A 274 -11.50 -23.18 2.28
CA CYS A 274 -12.83 -22.70 1.90
C CYS A 274 -13.34 -21.71 2.94
N PHE A 275 -13.78 -20.52 2.52
CA PHE A 275 -14.50 -19.60 3.38
C PHE A 275 -16.01 -19.69 3.11
N GLN A 276 -16.78 -19.97 4.15
CA GLN A 276 -18.24 -20.01 4.07
C GLN A 276 -18.83 -18.69 4.55
N VAL A 277 -19.59 -18.00 3.69
CA VAL A 277 -20.24 -16.71 3.98
C VAL A 277 -21.70 -16.82 3.57
N GLU A 278 -22.62 -16.73 4.53
CA GLU A 278 -24.08 -16.83 4.30
C GLU A 278 -24.53 -18.02 3.42
N GLY A 279 -23.82 -19.15 3.50
CA GLY A 279 -24.10 -20.36 2.71
C GLY A 279 -23.39 -20.43 1.36
N CYS A 280 -22.73 -19.35 0.92
CA CYS A 280 -21.83 -19.34 -0.23
C CYS A 280 -20.45 -19.88 0.14
N SER A 281 -19.83 -20.64 -0.77
CA SER A 281 -18.49 -21.23 -0.57
C SER A 281 -17.46 -20.54 -1.45
N PHE A 282 -16.48 -19.89 -0.84
CA PHE A 282 -15.37 -19.22 -1.52
C PHE A 282 -14.12 -20.09 -1.45
N LEU A 283 -13.59 -20.51 -2.59
CA LEU A 283 -12.46 -21.45 -2.68
C LEU A 283 -11.13 -20.69 -2.82
N CYS A 284 -10.35 -20.63 -1.74
CA CYS A 284 -9.25 -19.69 -1.58
C CYS A 284 -7.89 -20.36 -1.33
N HIS A 285 -6.85 -19.53 -1.24
CA HIS A 285 -5.46 -19.93 -1.02
C HIS A 285 -4.93 -19.34 0.29
N LYS A 286 -4.51 -20.18 1.24
CA LYS A 286 -3.94 -19.77 2.54
C LYS A 286 -2.74 -18.86 2.37
N ALA A 287 -1.89 -19.14 1.38
CA ALA A 287 -0.74 -18.31 1.00
C ALA A 287 -1.05 -16.80 0.94
N PHE A 288 -2.18 -16.43 0.34
CA PHE A 288 -2.59 -15.04 0.19
C PHE A 288 -3.21 -14.47 1.46
N PHE A 289 -4.10 -15.22 2.11
CA PHE A 289 -4.79 -14.76 3.31
C PHE A 289 -3.82 -14.61 4.49
N CYS A 290 -2.99 -15.62 4.78
CA CYS A 290 -1.99 -15.56 5.85
C CYS A 290 -0.90 -14.54 5.58
N GLY A 291 -0.46 -14.39 4.32
CA GLY A 291 0.62 -13.46 3.99
C GLY A 291 0.22 -11.99 3.98
N ARG A 292 -1.08 -11.70 3.89
CA ARG A 292 -1.61 -10.32 3.80
C ARG A 292 -2.38 -9.85 5.02
N SER A 293 -2.82 -10.76 5.88
CA SER A 293 -3.62 -10.46 7.05
C SER A 293 -3.11 -11.23 8.26
N ASP A 294 -2.75 -10.48 9.30
CA ASP A 294 -2.36 -11.07 10.59
C ASP A 294 -3.55 -11.78 11.27
N TYR A 295 -4.78 -11.31 11.00
CA TYR A 295 -6.00 -11.98 11.45
C TYR A 295 -6.12 -13.37 10.83
N PHE A 296 -6.05 -13.48 9.50
CA PHE A 296 -6.18 -14.77 8.82
C PHE A 296 -4.98 -15.69 9.09
N ARG A 297 -3.78 -15.12 9.26
CA ARG A 297 -2.60 -15.87 9.71
C ARG A 297 -2.83 -16.51 11.08
N ALA A 298 -3.31 -15.74 12.06
CA ALA A 298 -3.65 -16.27 13.37
C ALA A 298 -4.79 -17.32 13.29
N LEU A 299 -5.79 -17.06 12.45
CA LEU A 299 -6.94 -17.96 12.26
C LEU A 299 -6.55 -19.31 11.63
N LEU A 300 -5.66 -19.30 10.65
CA LEU A 300 -5.34 -20.47 9.83
C LEU A 300 -4.09 -21.23 10.27
N ASP A 301 -3.07 -20.54 10.79
CA ASP A 301 -1.80 -21.16 11.21
C ASP A 301 -1.80 -21.52 12.70
N ASP A 302 -2.42 -20.72 13.57
CA ASP A 302 -2.22 -20.80 15.03
C ASP A 302 -3.18 -21.76 15.75
N HIS A 303 -3.67 -22.81 15.06
CA HIS A 303 -4.53 -23.85 15.61
C HIS A 303 -5.73 -23.32 16.42
N PHE A 304 -6.42 -22.27 15.96
CA PHE A 304 -7.70 -21.90 16.56
C PHE A 304 -8.73 -23.01 16.24
N GLN A 305 -8.93 -23.91 17.20
CA GLN A 305 -9.76 -25.12 17.13
C GLN A 305 -11.27 -24.85 17.02
N GLU A 306 -11.70 -23.76 16.38
CA GLU A 306 -13.14 -23.49 16.23
C GLU A 306 -13.78 -24.20 15.03
N ASN A 307 -13.03 -24.93 14.19
CA ASN A 307 -13.59 -25.64 13.02
C ASN A 307 -13.08 -27.07 12.79
N GLU A 308 -12.73 -27.82 13.84
CA GLU A 308 -12.78 -29.29 13.73
C GLU A 308 -14.26 -29.73 13.61
N GLY A 309 -14.84 -29.64 12.41
CA GLY A 309 -16.20 -30.14 12.20
C GLY A 309 -16.84 -29.99 10.83
N LEU A 310 -16.35 -29.11 9.94
CA LEU A 310 -16.95 -28.94 8.62
C LEU A 310 -15.90 -29.18 7.53
N GLU A 311 -15.72 -30.44 7.16
CA GLU A 311 -15.16 -30.76 5.85
C GLU A 311 -16.15 -30.23 4.80
N ALA A 312 -15.76 -29.22 4.02
CA ALA A 312 -16.51 -28.90 2.81
C ALA A 312 -16.48 -30.12 1.87
N SER A 313 -17.47 -30.22 0.97
CA SER A 313 -17.53 -31.28 -0.05
C SER A 313 -16.17 -31.41 -0.77
N GLY A 314 -15.40 -32.45 -0.43
CA GLY A 314 -14.05 -32.68 -0.98
C GLY A 314 -12.89 -32.69 0.01
N GLY A 315 -13.11 -32.58 1.33
CA GLY A 315 -12.05 -32.71 2.36
C GLY A 315 -11.20 -31.45 2.55
N LEU A 316 -11.68 -30.31 2.04
CA LEU A 316 -11.03 -29.01 2.18
C LEU A 316 -11.38 -28.38 3.54
N PRO A 317 -10.41 -27.81 4.29
CA PRO A 317 -10.70 -27.10 5.53
C PRO A 317 -11.65 -25.92 5.26
N ALA A 318 -12.81 -25.92 5.91
CA ALA A 318 -13.78 -24.85 5.81
C ALA A 318 -13.74 -23.93 7.04
N VAL A 319 -13.86 -22.63 6.81
CA VAL A 319 -13.92 -21.59 7.84
C VAL A 319 -15.17 -20.75 7.59
N THR A 320 -16.10 -20.76 8.53
CA THR A 320 -17.28 -19.90 8.46
C THR A 320 -16.95 -18.49 8.93
N LEU A 321 -17.24 -17.49 8.10
CA LEU A 321 -17.13 -16.08 8.46
C LEU A 321 -18.53 -15.53 8.71
N HIS A 322 -18.70 -14.80 9.80
CA HIS A 322 -19.98 -14.27 10.25
C HIS A 322 -20.01 -12.74 10.16
N GLY A 323 -21.21 -12.17 9.97
CA GLY A 323 -21.41 -10.71 10.02
C GLY A 323 -21.01 -9.96 8.75
N LEU A 324 -20.89 -10.65 7.61
CA LEU A 324 -20.67 -10.03 6.31
C LEU A 324 -21.46 -10.75 5.21
N SER A 325 -21.86 -10.00 4.19
CA SER A 325 -22.49 -10.56 3.00
C SER A 325 -21.46 -11.11 2.01
N PRO A 326 -21.86 -12.03 1.11
CA PRO A 326 -20.99 -12.53 0.04
C PRO A 326 -20.45 -11.43 -0.88
N ASP A 327 -21.22 -10.36 -1.09
CA ASP A 327 -20.82 -9.19 -1.90
C ASP A 327 -19.68 -8.40 -1.22
N ILE A 328 -19.81 -8.10 0.08
CA ILE A 328 -18.74 -7.44 0.85
C ILE A 328 -17.48 -8.30 0.90
N PHE A 329 -17.61 -9.62 1.05
CA PHE A 329 -16.45 -10.52 1.04
C PHE A 329 -15.75 -10.55 -0.33
N THR A 330 -16.49 -10.35 -1.42
CA THR A 330 -15.92 -10.27 -2.76
C THR A 330 -14.93 -9.11 -2.87
N HIS A 331 -15.23 -7.94 -2.29
CA HIS A 331 -14.28 -6.82 -2.26
C HIS A 331 -13.00 -7.14 -1.47
N VAL A 332 -13.14 -7.80 -0.31
CA VAL A 332 -12.00 -8.26 0.50
C VAL A 332 -11.13 -9.25 -0.29
N LEU A 333 -11.78 -10.18 -1.01
CA LEU A 333 -11.14 -11.20 -1.83
C LEU A 333 -10.31 -10.57 -2.96
N TYR A 334 -10.90 -9.69 -3.76
CA TYR A 334 -10.19 -8.98 -4.82
C TYR A 334 -9.00 -8.19 -4.29
N TYR A 335 -9.15 -7.53 -3.14
CA TYR A 335 -8.04 -6.83 -2.50
C TYR A 335 -6.90 -7.78 -2.10
N ILE A 336 -7.21 -8.91 -1.48
CA ILE A 336 -6.20 -9.87 -1.03
C ILE A 336 -5.36 -10.38 -2.21
N TYR A 337 -5.99 -10.74 -3.33
CA TYR A 337 -5.28 -11.27 -4.50
C TYR A 337 -4.69 -10.22 -5.45
N SER A 338 -5.11 -8.96 -5.41
CA SER A 338 -4.70 -7.99 -6.43
C SER A 338 -4.22 -6.64 -5.87
N ASP A 339 -4.29 -6.45 -4.55
CA ASP A 339 -4.08 -5.14 -3.89
C ASP A 339 -5.02 -4.04 -4.38
N HIS A 340 -6.14 -4.45 -4.99
CA HIS A 340 -7.13 -3.57 -5.55
C HIS A 340 -8.53 -4.17 -5.46
N THR A 341 -9.52 -3.31 -5.35
CA THR A 341 -10.93 -3.63 -5.49
C THR A 341 -11.65 -2.36 -5.87
N GLU A 342 -12.64 -2.48 -6.74
CA GLU A 342 -13.52 -1.37 -7.09
C GLU A 342 -14.55 -1.23 -5.98
N LEU A 343 -14.71 -0.04 -5.42
CA LEU A 343 -15.61 0.19 -4.29
C LEU A 343 -16.60 1.28 -4.68
N SER A 344 -17.88 0.92 -4.74
CA SER A 344 -18.92 1.94 -4.72
C SER A 344 -18.94 2.62 -3.34
N PRO A 345 -19.36 3.88 -3.27
CA PRO A 345 -19.39 4.56 -1.99
C PRO A 345 -20.41 3.99 -0.99
N GLU A 346 -21.44 3.30 -1.49
CA GLU A 346 -22.48 2.66 -0.69
C GLU A 346 -21.94 1.49 0.13
N VAL A 347 -21.09 0.64 -0.49
CA VAL A 347 -20.48 -0.53 0.18
C VAL A 347 -19.22 -0.17 0.97
N ALA A 348 -18.69 1.04 0.80
CA ALA A 348 -17.38 1.43 1.35
C ALA A 348 -17.32 1.36 2.89
N TYR A 349 -18.42 1.64 3.60
CA TYR A 349 -18.48 1.55 5.06
C TYR A 349 -18.43 0.11 5.57
N ASP A 350 -19.16 -0.79 4.92
CA ASP A 350 -19.20 -2.21 5.29
C ASP A 350 -17.84 -2.87 5.00
N VAL A 351 -17.25 -2.57 3.82
CA VAL A 351 -15.91 -3.03 3.49
C VAL A 351 -14.86 -2.44 4.43
N LEU A 352 -14.99 -1.17 4.84
CA LEU A 352 -14.07 -0.53 5.81
C LEU A 352 -14.10 -1.26 7.16
N SER A 353 -15.28 -1.62 7.63
CA SER A 353 -15.46 -2.36 8.88
C SER A 353 -14.79 -3.74 8.81
N MET A 354 -14.96 -4.45 7.71
CA MET A 354 -14.29 -5.74 7.48
C MET A 354 -12.77 -5.59 7.30
N ALA A 355 -12.32 -4.53 6.64
CA ALA A 355 -10.90 -4.25 6.45
C ALA A 355 -10.19 -3.98 7.78
N ASP A 356 -10.86 -3.34 8.74
CA ASP A 356 -10.34 -3.16 10.09
C ASP A 356 -10.31 -4.48 10.87
N MET A 357 -11.42 -5.22 10.87
CA MET A 357 -11.53 -6.52 11.54
C MET A 357 -10.49 -7.53 11.04
N TYR A 358 -10.29 -7.60 9.72
CA TYR A 358 -9.33 -8.50 9.10
C TYR A 358 -7.90 -7.92 9.04
N LEU A 359 -7.64 -6.79 9.68
CA LEU A 359 -6.31 -6.17 9.75
C LEU A 359 -5.69 -5.94 8.37
N LEU A 360 -6.47 -5.36 7.45
CA LEU A 360 -6.09 -5.05 6.06
C LEU A 360 -5.91 -3.54 5.87
N PRO A 361 -4.80 -2.93 6.34
CA PRO A 361 -4.61 -1.49 6.34
C PRO A 361 -4.62 -0.87 4.94
N GLY A 362 -4.19 -1.60 3.91
CA GLY A 362 -4.29 -1.09 2.54
C GLY A 362 -5.71 -1.06 2.00
N LEU A 363 -6.58 -2.00 2.38
CA LEU A 363 -8.00 -1.97 2.03
C LEU A 363 -8.71 -0.81 2.73
N LYS A 364 -8.41 -0.59 4.02
CA LYS A 364 -8.89 0.59 4.76
C LYS A 364 -8.57 1.91 4.03
N ARG A 365 -7.36 2.02 3.47
CA ARG A 365 -6.95 3.18 2.65
C ARG A 365 -7.75 3.29 1.34
N LEU A 366 -8.10 2.18 0.70
CA LEU A 366 -8.96 2.19 -0.50
C LEU A 366 -10.38 2.62 -0.16
N CYS A 367 -10.96 2.11 0.92
CA CYS A 367 -12.27 2.55 1.43
C CYS A 367 -12.25 4.06 1.72
N GLY A 368 -11.21 4.55 2.41
CA GLY A 368 -11.08 5.98 2.71
C GLY A 368 -11.01 6.85 1.46
N ARG A 369 -10.33 6.40 0.39
CA ARG A 369 -10.32 7.11 -0.89
C ARG A 369 -11.68 7.13 -1.58
N SER A 370 -12.48 6.07 -1.45
CA SER A 370 -13.84 6.03 -2.00
C SER A 370 -14.77 6.95 -1.22
N LEU A 371 -14.72 6.91 0.12
CA LEU A 371 -15.49 7.80 1.00
C LEU A 371 -15.16 9.29 0.78
N ALA A 372 -13.89 9.62 0.51
CA ALA A 372 -13.49 11.00 0.21
C ALA A 372 -14.20 11.59 -1.03
N GLN A 373 -14.69 10.74 -1.96
CA GLN A 373 -15.42 11.19 -3.15
C GLN A 373 -16.86 11.61 -2.84
N LEU A 374 -17.39 11.25 -1.67
CA LEU A 374 -18.73 11.59 -1.20
C LEU A 374 -18.77 12.85 -0.32
N LEU A 375 -17.65 13.52 -0.10
CA LEU A 375 -17.61 14.68 0.80
C LEU A 375 -18.47 15.81 0.24
N ASP A 376 -19.54 16.09 0.97
CA ASP A 376 -20.43 17.22 0.76
C ASP A 376 -20.75 17.90 2.10
N GLU A 377 -21.54 18.97 2.04
CA GLU A 377 -21.91 19.74 3.23
C GLU A 377 -22.63 18.84 4.26
N ASP A 378 -23.45 17.89 3.82
CA ASP A 378 -24.27 17.00 4.65
C ASP A 378 -23.49 15.83 5.25
N SER A 379 -22.53 15.27 4.50
CA SER A 379 -21.81 14.05 4.84
C SER A 379 -20.52 14.27 5.62
N VAL A 380 -19.87 15.45 5.50
CA VAL A 380 -18.48 15.66 5.96
C VAL A 380 -18.26 15.36 7.44
N VAL A 381 -19.19 15.72 8.33
CA VAL A 381 -19.08 15.47 9.78
C VAL A 381 -19.16 13.98 10.08
N GLY A 382 -20.08 13.27 9.42
CA GLY A 382 -20.23 11.82 9.54
C GLY A 382 -19.01 11.07 9.00
N VAL A 383 -18.53 11.44 7.82
CA VAL A 383 -17.34 10.84 7.21
C VAL A 383 -16.10 11.08 8.07
N TRP A 384 -15.95 12.28 8.65
CA TRP A 384 -14.86 12.59 9.59
C TRP A 384 -14.91 11.72 10.85
N ARG A 385 -16.09 11.55 11.46
CA ARG A 385 -16.27 10.65 12.62
C ARG A 385 -15.86 9.22 12.29
N VAL A 386 -16.24 8.72 11.12
CA VAL A 386 -15.84 7.40 10.64
C VAL A 386 -14.33 7.33 10.40
N ALA A 387 -13.76 8.35 9.77
CA ALA A 387 -12.32 8.42 9.51
C ALA A 387 -11.54 8.32 10.83
N LYS A 388 -11.96 9.07 11.86
CA LYS A 388 -11.38 9.01 13.20
C LYS A 388 -11.55 7.66 13.88
N LEU A 389 -12.76 7.09 13.84
CA LEU A 389 -13.05 5.78 14.43
C LEU A 389 -12.12 4.69 13.87
N PHE A 390 -11.91 4.70 12.55
CA PHE A 390 -11.05 3.75 11.85
C PHE A 390 -9.60 4.23 11.69
N ARG A 391 -9.20 5.35 12.30
CA ARG A 391 -7.84 5.92 12.25
C ARG A 391 -7.33 6.12 10.82
N LEU A 392 -8.15 6.76 9.98
CA LEU A 392 -7.86 7.07 8.58
C LEU A 392 -7.33 8.50 8.46
N ALA A 393 -6.11 8.75 8.93
CA ALA A 393 -5.52 10.10 9.01
C ALA A 393 -5.64 10.93 7.71
N ARG A 394 -5.45 10.30 6.53
CA ARG A 394 -5.61 11.00 5.25
C ARG A 394 -7.06 11.42 4.97
N LEU A 395 -8.04 10.58 5.33
CA LEU A 395 -9.45 10.92 5.16
C LEU A 395 -9.87 11.97 6.19
N GLU A 396 -9.36 11.89 7.43
CA GLU A 396 -9.57 12.91 8.46
C GLU A 396 -9.12 14.29 7.95
N ASP A 397 -7.89 14.39 7.43
CA ASP A 397 -7.34 15.61 6.82
C ASP A 397 -8.18 16.12 5.64
N GLN A 398 -8.63 15.23 4.76
CA GLN A 398 -9.53 15.59 3.66
C GLN A 398 -10.88 16.13 4.14
N CYS A 399 -11.40 15.60 5.24
CA CYS A 399 -12.64 16.09 5.84
C CYS A 399 -12.44 17.46 6.48
N THR A 400 -11.38 17.67 7.27
CA THR A 400 -11.11 18.97 7.91
C THR A 400 -10.76 20.04 6.87
N GLU A 401 -10.08 19.66 5.78
CA GLU A 401 -9.90 20.52 4.61
C GLU A 401 -11.28 20.90 4.04
N TYR A 402 -12.18 19.94 3.82
CA TYR A 402 -13.52 20.25 3.31
C TYR A 402 -14.30 21.15 4.28
N MET A 403 -14.32 20.84 5.58
CA MET A 403 -14.99 21.64 6.62
C MET A 403 -14.50 23.09 6.61
N ALA A 404 -13.19 23.32 6.48
CA ALA A 404 -12.63 24.66 6.36
C ALA A 404 -13.16 25.42 5.13
N LYS A 405 -13.58 24.75 4.04
CA LYS A 405 -14.19 25.40 2.85
C LYS A 405 -15.62 25.87 3.12
N VAL A 406 -16.34 25.19 4.02
CA VAL A 406 -17.79 25.38 4.24
C VAL A 406 -18.13 25.80 5.66
N ILE A 407 -17.14 26.25 6.44
CA ILE A 407 -17.27 26.48 7.88
C ILE A 407 -18.39 27.44 8.25
N GLU A 408 -18.64 28.46 7.42
CA GLU A 408 -19.71 29.45 7.63
C GLU A 408 -21.09 28.82 7.70
N LYS A 409 -21.32 27.72 6.97
CA LYS A 409 -22.57 26.96 7.03
C LYS A 409 -22.53 25.87 8.11
N LEU A 410 -21.34 25.32 8.35
CA LEU A 410 -21.15 24.16 9.22
C LEU A 410 -21.40 24.51 10.69
N VAL A 411 -21.06 25.72 11.12
CA VAL A 411 -21.28 26.18 12.51
C VAL A 411 -22.75 26.26 12.92
N GLU A 412 -23.66 26.38 11.96
CA GLU A 412 -25.11 26.44 12.24
C GLU A 412 -25.69 25.04 12.47
N ARG A 413 -24.90 23.98 12.27
CA ARG A 413 -25.37 22.60 12.36
C ARG A 413 -25.09 21.96 13.70
N GLU A 414 -26.12 21.30 14.21
CA GLU A 414 -26.08 20.58 15.49
C GLU A 414 -25.07 19.41 15.50
N ASP A 415 -24.92 18.70 14.38
CA ASP A 415 -24.01 17.56 14.29
C ASP A 415 -22.53 17.96 14.34
N PHE A 416 -22.18 19.12 13.78
CA PHE A 416 -20.85 19.69 13.91
C PHE A 416 -20.60 20.21 15.32
N GLU A 417 -21.58 20.89 15.91
CA GLU A 417 -21.51 21.37 17.29
C GLU A 417 -21.29 20.22 18.29
N GLU A 418 -22.00 19.11 18.10
CA GLU A 418 -21.82 17.88 18.87
C GLU A 418 -20.42 17.30 18.70
N ALA A 419 -19.93 17.18 17.46
CA ALA A 419 -18.58 16.69 17.17
C ALA A 419 -17.49 17.52 17.89
N VAL A 420 -17.62 18.84 17.91
CA VAL A 420 -16.68 19.73 18.63
C VAL A 420 -16.73 19.49 20.15
N ARG A 421 -17.93 19.31 20.73
CA ARG A 421 -18.06 18.99 22.16
C ARG A 421 -17.48 17.63 22.52
N GLU A 422 -17.69 16.62 21.68
CA GLU A 422 -17.12 15.28 21.85
C GLU A 422 -15.60 15.37 21.92
N GLU A 423 -14.99 16.11 20.98
CA GLU A 423 -13.54 16.33 20.96
C GLU A 423 -13.04 17.04 22.21
N ALA A 424 -13.67 18.15 22.58
CA ALA A 424 -13.29 18.90 23.77
C ALA A 424 -13.38 18.05 25.05
N ALA A 425 -14.38 17.18 25.16
CA ALA A 425 -14.52 16.26 26.29
C ALA A 425 -13.38 15.22 26.35
N THR A 426 -12.91 14.70 25.19
CA THR A 426 -11.77 13.77 25.16
C THR A 426 -10.45 14.44 25.58
N VAL A 427 -10.33 15.74 25.33
CA VAL A 427 -9.17 16.56 25.68
C VAL A 427 -9.20 16.97 27.15
N ALA A 428 -10.37 17.31 27.72
CA ALA A 428 -10.50 17.68 29.13
C ALA A 428 -10.07 16.58 30.12
N ALA A 429 -10.06 15.31 29.69
CA ALA A 429 -9.52 14.20 30.45
C ALA A 429 -7.98 14.16 30.49
N ARG A 430 -7.33 14.86 29.54
CA ARG A 430 -5.88 15.05 29.46
C ARG A 430 -5.56 16.40 30.13
N GLN A 431 -4.41 16.55 30.79
CA GLN A 431 -4.03 17.79 31.49
C GLN A 431 -3.70 18.97 30.54
N GLU A 432 -4.14 18.89 29.29
CA GLU A 432 -3.92 19.84 28.19
C GLU A 432 -5.28 20.41 27.81
N GLN A 433 -5.70 21.53 28.40
CA GLN A 433 -7.05 22.08 28.22
C GLN A 433 -7.18 23.06 27.03
N ASP A 434 -6.10 23.32 26.30
CA ASP A 434 -6.00 24.49 25.42
C ASP A 434 -6.22 24.18 23.91
N SER A 435 -6.28 22.91 23.50
CA SER A 435 -6.31 22.53 22.07
C SER A 435 -7.39 21.49 21.77
N ILE A 436 -8.37 21.83 20.91
CA ILE A 436 -9.38 20.89 20.41
C ILE A 436 -8.92 20.42 19.02
N PRO A 437 -8.47 19.16 18.83
CA PRO A 437 -7.83 18.71 17.59
C PRO A 437 -8.61 19.05 16.31
N LEU A 438 -9.91 18.73 16.28
CA LEU A 438 -10.79 19.05 15.15
C LEU A 438 -10.79 20.55 14.80
N VAL A 439 -10.83 21.42 15.81
CA VAL A 439 -10.85 22.87 15.62
C VAL A 439 -9.50 23.35 15.11
N ASP A 440 -8.40 22.81 15.64
CA ASP A 440 -7.06 23.19 15.24
C ASP A 440 -6.73 22.74 13.81
N ASP A 441 -7.17 21.54 13.40
CA ASP A 441 -7.06 21.06 12.02
C ASP A 441 -7.84 21.96 11.06
N ILE A 442 -9.07 22.35 11.41
CA ILE A 442 -9.89 23.27 10.62
C ILE A 442 -9.21 24.66 10.52
N ARG A 443 -8.71 25.21 11.64
CA ARG A 443 -7.97 26.48 11.68
C ARG A 443 -6.72 26.43 10.80
N PHE A 444 -5.99 25.32 10.84
CA PHE A 444 -4.82 25.09 9.99
C PHE A 444 -5.19 25.19 8.51
N HIS A 445 -6.26 24.50 8.09
CA HIS A 445 -6.74 24.52 6.70
C HIS A 445 -7.32 25.87 6.25
N ILE A 446 -7.95 26.63 7.14
CA ILE A 446 -8.37 28.01 6.86
C ILE A 446 -7.14 28.90 6.61
N THR A 447 -6.13 28.79 7.49
CA THR A 447 -4.94 29.65 7.44
C THR A 447 -4.01 29.31 6.28
N SER A 448 -3.94 28.04 5.86
CA SER A 448 -3.04 27.57 4.79
C SER A 448 -3.44 28.01 3.38
N ARG A 449 -4.66 28.53 3.18
CA ARG A 449 -5.21 28.94 1.87
C ARG A 449 -4.91 30.37 1.43
N VAL A 450 -4.26 31.15 2.28
CA VAL A 450 -4.12 32.59 2.06
C VAL A 450 -2.98 32.89 1.08
N GLN A 451 -3.34 33.30 -0.15
CA GLN A 451 -2.40 33.76 -1.17
C GLN A 451 -2.61 35.22 -1.60
N THR A 452 -3.78 35.81 -1.32
CA THR A 452 -4.15 37.18 -1.76
C THR A 452 -4.82 37.98 -0.64
N TYR A 453 -4.89 39.31 -0.78
CA TYR A 453 -5.56 40.19 0.18
C TYR A 453 -7.06 39.87 0.37
N SER A 454 -7.78 39.48 -0.69
CA SER A 454 -9.18 39.05 -0.60
C SER A 454 -9.34 37.81 0.28
N ASN A 455 -8.38 36.88 0.21
CA ASN A 455 -8.37 35.66 1.01
C ASN A 455 -8.13 35.97 2.50
N ILE A 456 -7.54 37.12 2.85
CA ILE A 456 -7.28 37.50 4.25
C ILE A 456 -8.59 37.91 4.94
N GLU A 457 -9.44 38.69 4.28
CA GLU A 457 -10.73 39.10 4.84
C GLU A 457 -11.67 37.91 5.01
N GLU A 458 -11.75 37.03 4.00
CA GLU A 458 -12.53 35.79 4.05
C GLU A 458 -12.03 34.84 5.15
N MET A 459 -10.71 34.65 5.27
CA MET A 459 -10.10 33.86 6.34
C MET A 459 -10.44 34.42 7.73
N GLN A 460 -10.34 35.75 7.92
CA GLN A 460 -10.70 36.37 9.20
C GLN A 460 -12.18 36.18 9.54
N GLN A 461 -13.05 36.23 8.53
CA GLN A 461 -14.48 35.96 8.72
C GLN A 461 -14.71 34.50 9.13
N GLN A 462 -14.11 33.54 8.42
CA GLN A 462 -14.20 32.11 8.73
C GLN A 462 -13.71 31.76 10.14
N LEU A 463 -12.58 32.35 10.57
CA LEU A 463 -12.06 32.15 11.93
C LEU A 463 -12.99 32.75 12.99
N ARG A 464 -13.55 33.94 12.77
CA ARG A 464 -14.50 34.56 13.70
C ARG A 464 -15.76 33.73 13.88
N VAL A 465 -16.29 33.19 12.79
CA VAL A 465 -17.50 32.36 12.84
C VAL A 465 -17.26 31.09 13.66
N LEU A 466 -16.07 30.48 13.53
CA LEU A 466 -15.67 29.35 14.35
C LEU A 466 -15.45 29.74 15.83
N GLU A 467 -14.86 30.91 16.12
CA GLU A 467 -14.72 31.44 17.49
C GLU A 467 -16.08 31.70 18.14
N ASP A 468 -17.02 32.32 17.41
CA ASP A 468 -18.38 32.59 17.89
C ASP A 468 -19.10 31.28 18.29
N LEU A 469 -18.91 30.20 17.51
CA LEU A 469 -19.41 28.87 17.86
C LEU A 469 -18.82 28.39 19.20
N LEU A 470 -17.49 28.43 19.36
CA LEU A 470 -16.82 27.96 20.58
C LEU A 470 -17.29 28.71 21.84
N VAL A 471 -17.44 30.03 21.74
CA VAL A 471 -18.02 30.88 22.79
C VAL A 471 -19.45 30.44 23.11
N SER A 472 -20.26 30.19 22.08
CA SER A 472 -21.68 29.80 22.27
C SER A 472 -21.85 28.47 23.01
N ILE A 473 -20.89 27.54 22.84
CA ILE A 473 -20.91 26.22 23.49
C ILE A 473 -20.13 26.15 24.80
N GLY A 474 -19.62 27.29 25.30
CA GLY A 474 -18.92 27.39 26.58
C GLY A 474 -17.53 26.77 26.59
N LEU A 475 -16.90 26.66 25.41
CA LEU A 475 -15.54 26.17 25.21
C LEU A 475 -14.63 27.36 24.87
N ASP A 476 -14.54 28.34 25.79
CA ASP A 476 -13.58 29.43 25.65
C ASP A 476 -12.16 28.86 25.78
N CYS A 477 -11.37 29.02 24.71
CA CYS A 477 -9.92 28.76 24.67
C CYS A 477 -9.16 30.08 24.85
#